data_AF-A0A3E2WML7-F1
#
_entry.id   AF-A0A3E2WML7-F1
#
_cell.length_a   1.000
_cell.length_b   1.000
_cell.length_c   1.000
_cell.angle_alpha   90.00
_cell.angle_beta   90.00
_cell.angle_gamma   90.00
#
_symmetry.space_group_name_H-M   'P 1'
#
loop_
_entity.id
_entity.type
_entity.pdbx_description
1 polymer ?
#
loop_
_entity_poly.entity_id
_entity_poly.type
_entity_poly.pdbx_seq_one_letter_code
_entity_poly.pdbx_strand_id
1 'polypeptide(L)'
;MDNFKTIYKILKILEKSMDLDEFDMSSISKERLELSEARWCRIMALLVAEGYVTGIEVWNSMDCGYPRVCLTRPEITIKGLEYLEENTFMKKAANLAKGIKDITPGL
;
A
#
# COMPACT_ATOMS: atom_id res chain seq x y z
N MET A 1 -6.95 3.16 9.18
CA MET A 1 -6.84 4.26 8.21
C MET A 1 -5.43 4.40 7.65
N ASP A 2 -4.38 4.37 8.49
CA ASP A 2 -3.01 4.57 7.98
C ASP A 2 -2.52 3.49 7.02
N ASN A 3 -2.81 2.21 7.27
CA ASN A 3 -2.41 1.15 6.33
C ASN A 3 -2.99 1.34 4.92
N PHE A 4 -4.25 1.79 4.80
CA PHE A 4 -4.86 2.05 3.49
C PHE A 4 -4.23 3.25 2.78
N LYS A 5 -3.84 4.29 3.53
CA LYS A 5 -3.08 5.42 2.98
C LYS A 5 -1.70 4.98 2.49
N THR A 6 -1.01 4.14 3.26
CA THR A 6 0.27 3.54 2.84
C THR A 6 0.10 2.70 1.58
N ILE A 7 -0.90 1.81 1.54
CA ILE A 7 -1.21 0.99 0.35
C ILE A 7 -1.44 1.89 -0.87
N TYR A 8 -2.29 2.91 -0.73
CA TYR A 8 -2.54 3.87 -1.80
C TYR A 8 -1.26 4.57 -2.26
N LYS A 9 -0.41 5.01 -1.32
CA LYS A 9 0.88 5.65 -1.61
C LYS A 9 1.81 4.70 -2.38
N ILE A 10 1.93 3.44 -1.96
CA ILE A 10 2.74 2.42 -2.66
C ILE A 10 2.23 2.25 -4.09
N LEU A 11 0.93 1.99 -4.27
CA LEU A 11 0.32 1.79 -5.58
C LEU A 11 0.50 3.02 -6.49
N LYS A 12 0.31 4.23 -5.96
CA LYS A 12 0.51 5.46 -6.74
C LYS A 12 1.96 5.71 -7.13
N ILE A 13 2.93 5.27 -6.31
CA ILE A 13 4.35 5.34 -6.67
C ILE A 13 4.66 4.36 -7.81
N LEU A 14 4.15 3.13 -7.72
CA LEU A 14 4.35 2.11 -8.75
C LEU A 14 3.68 2.49 -10.09
N GLU A 15 2.46 3.04 -10.06
CA GLU A 15 1.79 3.58 -11.24
C GLU A 15 2.62 4.70 -11.90
N LYS A 16 3.11 5.67 -11.11
CA LYS A 16 3.98 6.74 -11.64
C LYS A 16 5.32 6.23 -12.19
N SER A 17 5.78 5.06 -11.73
CA SER A 17 7.02 4.47 -12.22
C SER A 17 6.87 3.75 -13.56
N MET A 18 5.65 3.56 -14.07
CA MET A 18 5.41 2.90 -15.36
C MET A 18 6.06 3.64 -16.53
N ASP A 19 6.26 4.95 -16.42
CA ASP A 19 6.91 5.79 -17.44
C ASP A 19 8.44 5.90 -17.25
N LEU A 20 9.01 5.25 -16.23
CA LEU A 20 10.44 5.32 -15.91
C LEU A 20 11.18 4.11 -16.47
N ASP A 21 12.33 4.35 -17.09
CA ASP A 21 13.23 3.26 -17.55
C ASP A 21 13.77 2.43 -16.38
N GLU A 22 14.00 3.07 -15.22
CA GLU A 22 14.47 2.44 -13.99
C GLU A 22 13.63 2.87 -12.79
N PHE A 23 13.24 1.90 -11.96
CA PHE A 23 12.50 2.15 -10.72
C PHE A 23 13.44 2.26 -9.51
N ASP A 24 13.40 3.40 -8.83
CA ASP A 24 14.04 3.57 -7.53
C ASP A 24 13.29 2.78 -6.45
N MET A 25 13.80 1.59 -6.11
CA MET A 25 13.23 0.74 -5.05
C MET A 25 13.19 1.42 -3.67
N SER A 26 14.05 2.41 -3.43
CA SER A 26 14.03 3.17 -2.16
C SER A 26 12.76 4.01 -2.01
N SER A 27 12.07 4.31 -3.12
CA SER A 27 10.80 5.06 -3.15
C SER A 27 9.68 4.41 -2.34
N ILE A 28 9.74 3.08 -2.18
CA ILE A 28 8.78 2.27 -1.41
C ILE A 28 9.44 1.56 -0.22
N SER A 29 10.61 2.03 0.25
CA SER A 29 11.29 1.44 1.40
C SER A 29 10.51 1.63 2.71
N LYS A 30 10.83 0.81 3.73
CA LYS A 30 10.22 0.94 5.06
C LYS A 30 10.51 2.32 5.68
N GLU A 31 11.70 2.88 5.47
CA GLU A 31 12.10 4.20 5.97
C GLU A 31 11.30 5.33 5.31
N ARG A 32 11.18 5.31 3.98
CA ARG A 32 10.44 6.34 3.22
C ARG A 32 8.93 6.29 3.47
N LEU A 33 8.43 5.12 3.86
CA LEU A 33 7.04 4.92 4.27
C LEU A 33 6.81 5.11 5.77
N GLU A 34 7.87 5.40 6.54
CA GLU A 34 7.85 5.58 8.00
C GLU A 34 7.23 4.38 8.73
N LEU A 35 7.60 3.18 8.30
CA LEU A 35 7.10 1.91 8.84
C LEU A 35 8.21 1.14 9.55
N SER A 36 7.81 0.35 10.55
CA SER A 36 8.65 -0.75 11.00
C SER A 36 8.77 -1.80 9.89
N GLU A 37 9.89 -2.51 9.87
CA GLU A 37 10.14 -3.60 8.92
C GLU A 37 9.03 -4.65 8.94
N ALA A 38 8.60 -5.03 10.14
CA ALA A 38 7.54 -6.02 10.33
C ALA A 38 6.18 -5.59 9.77
N ARG A 39 5.87 -4.27 9.75
CA ARG A 39 4.65 -3.76 9.14
C ARG A 39 4.80 -3.63 7.62
N TRP A 40 5.95 -3.15 7.16
CA TRP A 40 6.26 -3.04 5.75
C TRP A 40 6.18 -4.40 5.04
N CYS A 41 6.84 -5.44 5.57
CA CYS A 41 6.81 -6.77 4.98
C CYS A 41 5.39 -7.36 4.94
N ARG A 42 4.58 -7.15 5.98
CA ARG A 42 3.19 -7.63 5.99
C ARG A 42 2.32 -6.91 4.97
N ILE A 43 2.50 -5.59 4.80
CA ILE A 43 1.78 -4.83 3.77
C ILE A 43 2.17 -5.31 2.37
N MET A 44 3.46 -5.45 2.09
CA MET A 44 3.93 -5.95 0.80
C MET A 44 3.43 -7.38 0.53
N ALA A 45 3.50 -8.27 1.52
CA ALA A 45 2.97 -9.63 1.40
C ALA A 45 1.46 -9.65 1.13
N LEU A 46 0.67 -8.79 1.77
CA LEU A 46 -0.77 -8.66 1.49
C LEU A 46 -1.02 -8.16 0.05
N LEU A 47 -0.26 -7.17 -0.41
CA LEU A 47 -0.40 -6.63 -1.77
C LEU A 47 -0.10 -7.70 -2.84
N VAL A 48 0.92 -8.53 -2.60
CA VAL A 48 1.27 -9.65 -3.48
C VAL A 48 0.21 -10.74 -3.43
N ALA A 49 -0.21 -11.17 -2.23
CA ALA A 49 -1.19 -12.23 -2.05
C ALA A 49 -2.55 -11.87 -2.67
N GLU A 50 -2.95 -10.61 -2.59
CA GLU A 50 -4.16 -10.10 -3.22
C GLU A 50 -3.97 -9.74 -4.69
N GLY A 51 -2.76 -9.80 -5.23
CA GLY A 51 -2.47 -9.51 -6.64
C GLY A 51 -2.60 -8.03 -7.01
N TYR A 52 -2.45 -7.10 -6.06
CA TYR A 52 -2.38 -5.66 -6.35
C TYR A 52 -1.01 -5.22 -6.90
N VAL A 53 0.04 -5.97 -6.57
CA VAL A 53 1.41 -5.78 -7.06
C VAL A 53 2.05 -7.11 -7.45
N THR A 54 3.05 -7.06 -8.31
CA THR A 54 3.88 -8.21 -8.72
C THR A 54 5.36 -7.86 -8.60
N GLY A 55 6.27 -8.80 -8.88
CA GLY A 55 7.72 -8.59 -8.86
C GLY A 55 8.30 -8.38 -7.46
N ILE A 56 7.70 -9.06 -6.48
CA ILE A 56 8.09 -9.06 -5.08
C ILE A 56 8.07 -10.51 -4.59
N GLU A 57 9.19 -10.98 -4.06
CA GLU A 57 9.30 -12.31 -3.46
C GLU A 57 8.89 -12.25 -1.99
N VAL A 58 8.11 -13.24 -1.55
CA VAL A 58 7.59 -13.35 -0.18
C VAL A 58 7.88 -14.75 0.34
N TRP A 59 8.53 -14.87 1.50
CA TRP A 59 8.80 -16.15 2.14
C TRP A 59 8.69 -16.06 3.66
N ASN A 60 8.49 -17.19 4.32
CA ASN A 60 8.55 -17.26 5.77
C ASN A 60 9.98 -17.59 6.20
N SER A 61 10.46 -16.88 7.22
CA SER A 61 11.76 -17.13 7.82
C SER A 61 11.60 -17.53 9.28
N MET A 62 12.49 -18.36 9.79
CA MET A 62 12.44 -18.82 11.20
C MET A 62 12.97 -17.78 12.18
N ASP A 63 13.66 -16.75 11.70
CA ASP A 63 14.30 -15.70 12.52
C ASP A 63 13.31 -14.63 12.99
N CYS A 64 12.09 -14.56 12.43
CA CYS A 64 11.08 -13.59 12.82
C CYS A 64 9.64 -14.10 12.65
N GLY A 65 8.70 -13.49 13.38
CA GLY A 65 7.27 -13.83 13.35
C GLY A 65 6.48 -13.15 12.23
N TYR A 66 7.11 -12.81 11.10
CA TYR A 66 6.47 -12.14 9.97
C TYR A 66 7.10 -12.59 8.63
N PRO A 67 6.36 -12.51 7.50
CA PRO A 67 6.94 -12.84 6.20
C PRO A 67 8.10 -11.91 5.89
N ARG A 68 9.15 -12.44 5.27
CA ARG A 68 10.22 -11.66 4.64
C ARG A 68 9.82 -11.30 3.22
N VAL A 69 10.36 -10.18 2.75
CA VAL A 69 10.04 -9.62 1.44
C VAL A 69 11.32 -9.14 0.76
N CYS A 70 11.47 -9.45 -0.53
CA CYS A 70 12.53 -8.93 -1.40
C CYS A 70 11.89 -8.29 -2.64
N LEU A 71 12.29 -7.07 -2.97
CA LEU A 71 11.87 -6.39 -4.19
C LEU A 71 12.77 -6.85 -5.34
N THR A 72 12.20 -7.35 -6.43
CA THR A 72 12.97 -7.73 -7.62
C THR A 72 12.70 -6.75 -8.76
N ARG A 73 11.45 -6.67 -9.20
CA ARG A 73 10.97 -5.69 -10.17
C ARG A 73 9.52 -5.34 -9.85
N PRO A 74 9.29 -4.61 -8.75
CA PRO A 74 7.94 -4.38 -8.26
C PRO A 74 7.13 -3.59 -9.29
N GLU A 75 5.95 -4.10 -9.66
CA GLU A 75 5.05 -3.47 -10.63
C GLU A 75 3.61 -3.48 -10.09
N ILE A 76 2.84 -2.45 -10.45
CA ILE A 76 1.40 -2.43 -10.17
C ILE A 76 0.66 -3.33 -11.17
N THR A 77 -0.39 -4.01 -10.71
CA THR A 77 -1.25 -4.84 -11.59
C THR A 77 -2.51 -4.09 -12.02
N ILE A 78 -3.29 -4.68 -12.93
CA ILE A 78 -4.64 -4.18 -13.28
C ILE A 78 -5.51 -4.03 -12.02
N LYS A 79 -5.51 -5.02 -11.12
CA LYS A 79 -6.27 -4.95 -9.85
C LYS A 79 -5.76 -3.80 -8.96
N GLY A 80 -4.46 -3.52 -8.97
CA GLY A 80 -3.86 -2.37 -8.30
C GLY A 80 -4.35 -1.03 -8.87
N LEU A 81 -4.44 -0.92 -10.20
CA LEU A 81 -4.99 0.25 -10.89
C LEU A 81 -6.49 0.43 -10.59
N GLU A 82 -7.26 -0.65 -10.64
CA GLU A 82 -8.68 -0.66 -10.24
C GLU A 82 -8.84 -0.17 -8.81
N TYR A 83 -7.99 -0.59 -7.88
CA TYR A 83 -8.01 -0.09 -6.50
C TYR A 83 -7.74 1.43 -6.41
N LEU A 84 -6.84 1.97 -7.23
CA LEU A 84 -6.56 3.42 -7.28
C LEU A 84 -7.78 4.21 -7.80
N GLU A 85 -8.47 3.69 -8.82
CA GLU A 85 -9.67 4.27 -9.41
C GLU A 85 -10.92 4.13 -8.50
N GLU A 86 -11.09 2.95 -7.88
CA GLU A 86 -12.20 2.59 -6.99
C GLU A 86 -12.09 3.22 -5.59
N ASN A 87 -11.44 4.37 -5.46
CA ASN A 87 -11.24 5.22 -4.26
C ASN A 87 -12.53 5.57 -3.46
N THR A 88 -13.65 4.94 -3.77
CA THR A 88 -14.85 4.80 -2.95
C THR A 88 -14.56 4.39 -1.51
N PHE A 89 -13.50 3.66 -1.14
CA PHE A 89 -13.28 3.36 0.30
C PHE A 89 -12.80 4.58 1.11
N MET A 90 -11.83 5.36 0.59
CA MET A 90 -11.39 6.62 1.21
C MET A 90 -12.44 7.72 1.05
N LYS A 91 -13.14 7.81 -0.10
CA LYS A 91 -14.30 8.69 -0.26
C LYS A 91 -15.43 8.30 0.71
N LYS A 92 -15.75 7.01 0.87
CA LYS A 92 -16.77 6.52 1.83
C LYS A 92 -16.33 6.77 3.26
N ALA A 93 -15.09 6.48 3.65
CA ALA A 93 -14.58 6.76 4.99
C ALA A 93 -14.55 8.26 5.31
N ALA A 94 -14.13 9.10 4.35
CA ALA A 94 -14.19 10.55 4.47
C ALA A 94 -15.63 11.07 4.56
N ASN A 95 -16.54 10.54 3.74
CA ASN A 95 -17.97 10.89 3.79
C ASN A 95 -18.62 10.42 5.11
N LEU A 96 -18.25 9.25 5.63
CA LEU A 96 -18.75 8.74 6.91
C LEU A 96 -18.25 9.60 8.09
N ALA A 97 -16.98 10.01 8.07
CA ALA A 97 -16.40 10.92 9.07
C ALA A 97 -17.04 12.32 9.02
N LYS A 98 -17.30 12.85 7.81
CA LYS A 98 -18.08 14.09 7.63
C LYS A 98 -19.50 13.94 8.17
N GLY A 99 -20.17 12.83 7.85
CA GLY A 99 -21.52 12.52 8.32
C GLY A 99 -21.62 12.50 9.85
N ILE A 100 -20.64 11.94 10.57
CA ILE A 100 -20.60 11.95 12.04
C ILE A 100 -20.47 13.38 12.61
N LYS A 101 -19.71 14.27 11.94
CA LYS A 101 -19.55 15.66 12.37
C LYS A 101 -20.87 16.44 12.27
N ASP A 102 -21.70 16.15 11.28
CA ASP A 102 -23.00 16.82 11.07
C ASP A 102 -24.09 16.39 12.08
N ILE A 103 -23.93 15.24 12.75
CA ILE A 103 -24.88 14.73 13.78
C ILE A 103 -24.56 15.24 15.19
N THR A 104 -23.41 15.87 15.39
CA THR A 104 -23.09 16.64 16.59
C THR A 104 -23.14 18.12 16.24
N PRO A 105 -24.29 18.80 16.43
CA PRO A 105 -24.32 20.25 16.40
C PRO A 105 -23.35 20.77 17.44
N GLY A 106 -22.56 21.78 17.07
CA GLY A 106 -21.42 22.27 17.83
C GLY A 106 -21.66 22.42 19.34
N LEU A 107 -20.68 21.96 20.10
CA LEU A 107 -20.27 22.61 21.33
C LEU A 107 -19.21 23.67 20.98
#